data_AF-W9DSU8-F1
#
_entry.id   AF-W9DSU8-F1
#
_cell.length_a   1.000
_cell.length_b   1.000
_cell.length_c   1.000
_cell.angle_alpha   90.00
_cell.angle_beta   90.00
_cell.angle_gamma   90.00
#
_symmetry.space_group_name_H-M   'P 1'
#
loop_
_entity.id
_entity.type
_entity.pdbx_description
1 polymer ?
#
loop_
_entity_poly.entity_id
_entity_poly.type
_entity_poly.pdbx_seq_one_letter_code
_entity_poly.pdbx_strand_id
1 'polypeptide(L)'
;MKKLIMCLVVLLAMAGTATAYQAILYDADGNAVASNPIYMEPGDSVVLSYYASSILSSEYNEFFEYTVEEISVRAGSPAEAVPGDITIDFNTAYNPDGFIPGGSEYMDDGVIIVTMDADAPVGARYYIEIGAGGGVVEFQTASRTIEAIPEFPTIALPVAAIIGLAFFIQRRKQE
;
A
#
# COMPACT_ATOMS: atom_id res chain seq x y z
N MET A 1 -22.09 -48.36 -16.36
CA MET A 1 -21.93 -48.17 -14.90
C MET A 1 -20.49 -47.82 -14.50
N LYS A 2 -19.46 -48.58 -14.90
CA LYS A 2 -18.04 -48.23 -14.60
C LYS A 2 -17.59 -46.84 -15.09
N LYS A 3 -18.03 -46.41 -16.28
CA LYS A 3 -17.68 -45.08 -16.83
C LYS A 3 -18.32 -43.91 -16.07
N LEU A 4 -19.44 -44.14 -15.41
CA LEU A 4 -20.17 -43.10 -14.66
C LEU A 4 -19.60 -42.92 -13.25
N ILE A 5 -19.13 -44.01 -12.64
CA ILE A 5 -18.41 -43.98 -11.34
C ILE A 5 -17.05 -43.29 -11.49
N MET A 6 -16.35 -43.49 -12.62
CA MET A 6 -15.06 -42.85 -12.88
C MET A 6 -15.17 -41.32 -13.01
N CYS A 7 -16.22 -40.79 -13.64
CA CYS A 7 -16.46 -39.35 -13.69
C CYS A 7 -16.79 -38.73 -12.32
N LEU A 8 -17.48 -39.46 -11.44
CA LEU A 8 -17.81 -38.97 -10.09
C LEU A 8 -16.58 -38.86 -9.19
N VAL A 9 -15.64 -39.82 -9.29
CA VAL A 9 -14.37 -39.80 -8.55
C VAL A 9 -13.44 -38.68 -9.02
N VAL A 10 -13.46 -38.35 -10.33
CA VAL A 10 -12.68 -37.25 -10.89
C VAL A 10 -13.23 -35.88 -10.48
N LEU A 11 -14.55 -35.73 -10.36
CA LEU A 11 -15.17 -34.49 -9.87
C LEU A 11 -14.90 -34.23 -8.38
N LEU A 12 -14.84 -35.27 -7.55
CA LEU A 12 -14.46 -35.17 -6.14
C LEU A 12 -12.98 -34.82 -5.94
N ALA A 13 -12.11 -35.15 -6.90
CA ALA A 13 -10.69 -34.79 -6.86
C ALA A 13 -10.39 -33.35 -7.31
N MET A 14 -11.36 -32.65 -7.91
CA MET A 14 -11.24 -31.24 -8.31
C MET A 14 -11.93 -30.26 -7.36
N ALA A 15 -12.48 -30.74 -6.25
CA ALA A 15 -12.84 -29.88 -5.13
C ALA A 15 -11.55 -29.47 -4.40
N GLY A 16 -10.76 -28.59 -5.04
CA GLY A 16 -9.70 -27.87 -4.35
C GLY A 16 -10.32 -27.20 -3.15
N THR A 17 -9.76 -27.44 -1.97
CA THR A 17 -10.09 -26.69 -0.77
C THR A 17 -9.75 -25.24 -1.08
N ALA A 18 -10.76 -24.40 -1.32
CA ALA A 18 -10.56 -22.97 -1.28
C ALA A 18 -10.30 -22.61 0.19
N THR A 19 -9.04 -22.61 0.58
CA THR A 19 -8.63 -22.09 1.87
C THR A 19 -8.53 -20.59 1.77
N ALA A 20 -9.49 -19.91 2.39
CA ALA A 20 -9.49 -18.46 2.53
C ALA A 20 -9.11 -18.14 3.97
N TYR A 21 -7.84 -17.83 4.20
CA TYR A 21 -7.45 -17.10 5.40
C TYR A 21 -7.74 -15.61 5.20
N GLN A 22 -7.77 -14.84 6.28
CA GLN A 22 -8.01 -13.40 6.23
C GLN A 22 -6.70 -12.66 6.03
N ALA A 23 -6.66 -11.80 5.01
CA ALA A 23 -5.51 -10.96 4.69
C ALA A 23 -5.81 -9.49 5.01
N ILE A 24 -4.85 -8.80 5.64
CA ILE A 24 -4.94 -7.38 6.01
C ILE A 24 -3.58 -6.71 5.74
N LEU A 25 -3.59 -5.48 5.24
CA LEU A 25 -2.38 -4.68 5.05
C LEU A 25 -2.11 -3.81 6.28
N TYR A 26 -0.85 -3.75 6.67
CA TYR A 26 -0.33 -2.90 7.74
C TYR A 26 0.70 -1.89 7.20
N ASP A 27 1.05 -0.90 8.02
CA ASP A 27 2.20 -0.03 7.78
C ASP A 27 3.52 -0.82 7.63
N ALA A 28 4.58 -0.15 7.20
CA ALA A 28 5.87 -0.78 6.91
C ALA A 28 6.48 -1.57 8.09
N ASP A 29 6.09 -1.25 9.32
CA ASP A 29 6.61 -1.85 10.55
C ASP A 29 5.62 -2.86 11.19
N GLY A 30 4.47 -3.13 10.55
CA GLY A 30 3.46 -4.07 11.05
C GLY A 30 2.65 -3.56 12.25
N ASN A 31 2.72 -2.25 12.58
CA ASN A 31 2.20 -1.72 13.85
C ASN A 31 0.74 -1.27 13.78
N ALA A 32 0.33 -0.70 12.65
CA ALA A 32 -1.04 -0.22 12.44
C ALA A 32 -1.57 -0.65 11.06
N VAL A 33 -2.89 -0.84 10.98
CA VAL A 33 -3.57 -1.15 9.71
C VAL A 33 -3.33 0.00 8.71
N ALA A 34 -2.95 -0.37 7.49
CA ALA A 34 -2.67 0.58 6.43
C ALA A 34 -3.91 1.42 6.08
N SER A 35 -3.69 2.67 5.67
CA SER A 35 -4.77 3.53 5.20
C SER A 35 -5.36 2.99 3.89
N ASN A 36 -6.67 3.09 3.72
CA ASN A 36 -7.34 2.76 2.46
C ASN A 36 -8.39 3.84 2.14
N PRO A 37 -8.17 4.70 1.13
CA PRO A 37 -7.08 4.65 0.16
C PRO A 37 -5.72 5.08 0.72
N ILE A 38 -4.65 4.56 0.11
CA ILE A 38 -3.29 5.08 0.24
C ILE A 38 -3.17 6.30 -0.67
N TYR A 39 -2.55 7.37 -0.18
CA TYR A 39 -2.32 8.54 -1.00
C TYR A 39 -0.84 8.71 -1.29
N MET A 40 -0.51 8.90 -2.56
CA MET A 40 0.86 8.94 -3.06
C MET A 40 1.03 10.14 -3.99
N GLU A 41 2.22 10.72 -4.07
CA GLU A 41 2.59 11.62 -5.16
C GLU A 41 3.13 10.80 -6.35
N PRO A 42 3.03 11.29 -7.59
CA PRO A 42 3.72 10.66 -8.72
C PRO A 42 5.22 10.53 -8.43
N GLY A 43 5.77 9.32 -8.57
CA GLY A 43 7.16 8.99 -8.25
C GLY A 43 7.39 8.48 -6.81
N ASP A 44 6.37 8.48 -5.95
CA ASP A 44 6.50 7.97 -4.59
C ASP A 44 6.48 6.43 -4.55
N SER A 45 7.14 5.89 -3.53
CA SER A 45 6.99 4.49 -3.11
C SER A 45 6.51 4.42 -1.68
N VAL A 46 5.58 3.49 -1.40
CA VAL A 46 5.09 3.16 -0.06
C VAL A 46 5.40 1.70 0.22
N VAL A 47 5.87 1.44 1.44
CA VAL A 47 6.13 0.08 1.94
C VAL A 47 4.99 -0.33 2.89
N LEU A 48 4.48 -1.55 2.71
CA LEU A 48 3.39 -2.14 3.48
C LEU A 48 3.78 -3.53 3.98
N SER A 49 3.15 -3.94 5.06
CA SER A 49 3.29 -5.28 5.62
C SER A 49 2.05 -6.13 5.31
N TYR A 50 2.24 -7.45 5.17
CA TYR A 50 1.16 -8.39 4.92
C TYR A 50 0.85 -9.19 6.18
N TYR A 51 -0.40 -9.13 6.63
CA TYR A 51 -0.88 -9.89 7.77
C TYR A 51 -1.89 -10.95 7.30
N ALA A 52 -1.60 -12.20 7.60
CA ALA A 52 -2.50 -13.33 7.41
C ALA A 52 -3.00 -13.85 8.76
N SER A 53 -4.29 -14.15 8.87
CA SER A 53 -4.89 -14.76 10.06
C SER A 53 -5.95 -15.78 9.71
N SER A 54 -6.30 -16.64 10.66
CA SER A 54 -7.18 -17.80 10.43
C SER A 54 -6.60 -18.84 9.46
N ILE A 55 -5.27 -18.95 9.40
CA ILE A 55 -4.57 -19.98 8.62
C ILE A 55 -4.88 -21.36 9.21
N LEU A 56 -5.27 -22.32 8.37
CA LEU A 56 -5.60 -23.66 8.86
C LEU A 56 -4.34 -24.39 9.31
N SER A 57 -4.47 -25.22 10.35
CA SER A 57 -3.35 -26.01 10.85
C SER A 57 -2.78 -27.01 9.85
N SER A 58 -3.55 -27.37 8.82
CA SER A 58 -3.08 -28.20 7.70
C SER A 58 -2.10 -27.48 6.79
N GLU A 59 -2.08 -26.14 6.80
CA GLU A 59 -1.28 -25.29 5.91
C GLU A 59 -0.04 -24.74 6.61
N TYR A 60 0.18 -25.10 7.88
CA TYR A 60 1.37 -24.67 8.60
C TYR A 60 2.62 -25.27 7.97
N ASN A 61 3.62 -24.43 7.77
CA ASN A 61 4.87 -24.74 7.09
C ASN A 61 4.72 -25.01 5.58
N GLU A 62 3.57 -24.68 4.98
CA GLU A 62 3.43 -24.60 3.52
C GLU A 62 3.91 -23.24 3.02
N PHE A 63 4.36 -23.17 1.76
CA PHE A 63 4.80 -21.93 1.15
C PHE A 63 3.64 -21.26 0.42
N PHE A 64 3.40 -19.99 0.74
CA PHE A 64 2.40 -19.15 0.10
C PHE A 64 3.09 -18.06 -0.72
N GLU A 65 3.04 -18.23 -2.04
CA GLU A 65 3.56 -17.25 -3.01
C GLU A 65 2.68 -16.00 -3.01
N TYR A 66 3.29 -14.82 -2.97
CA TYR A 66 2.64 -13.54 -3.17
C TYR A 66 2.35 -13.31 -4.66
N THR A 67 1.14 -12.85 -4.95
CA THR A 67 0.68 -12.59 -6.31
C THR A 67 0.05 -11.22 -6.41
N VAL A 68 0.21 -10.56 -7.56
CA VAL A 68 -0.60 -9.41 -7.93
C VAL A 68 -1.77 -9.93 -8.76
N GLU A 69 -2.96 -9.94 -8.17
CA GLU A 69 -4.17 -10.48 -8.80
C GLU A 69 -4.80 -9.47 -9.76
N GLU A 70 -4.87 -8.20 -9.35
CA GLU A 70 -5.44 -7.13 -10.17
C GLU A 70 -4.77 -5.79 -9.89
N ILE A 71 -4.52 -5.03 -10.97
CA ILE A 71 -4.35 -3.59 -10.92
C ILE A 71 -5.29 -2.99 -11.95
N SER A 72 -6.18 -2.09 -11.51
CA SER A 72 -7.13 -1.43 -12.42
C SER A 72 -7.36 0.03 -12.08
N VAL A 73 -7.63 0.83 -13.12
CA VAL A 73 -7.92 2.26 -12.97
C VAL A 73 -9.39 2.43 -12.59
N ARG A 74 -9.64 3.17 -11.51
CA ARG A 74 -11.00 3.44 -11.01
C ARG A 74 -11.72 4.49 -11.86
N ALA A 75 -13.04 4.39 -11.90
CA ALA A 75 -13.88 5.41 -12.51
C ALA A 75 -13.66 6.79 -11.84
N GLY A 76 -13.57 7.84 -12.66
CA GLY A 76 -13.28 9.21 -12.21
C GLY A 76 -11.80 9.58 -12.22
N SER A 77 -10.90 8.65 -12.57
CA SER A 77 -9.51 8.96 -12.87
C SER A 77 -9.35 9.75 -14.19
N PRO A 78 -8.24 10.49 -14.36
CA PRO A 78 -7.85 11.08 -15.65
C PRO A 78 -7.81 10.03 -16.77
N ALA A 79 -8.04 10.47 -18.01
CA ALA A 79 -8.12 9.57 -19.17
C ALA A 79 -6.76 8.93 -19.52
N GLU A 80 -5.69 9.57 -19.08
CA GLU A 80 -4.30 9.16 -19.26
C GLU A 80 -3.86 8.10 -18.23
N ALA A 81 -4.64 7.90 -17.16
CA ALA A 81 -4.30 6.94 -16.12
C ALA A 81 -4.38 5.51 -16.67
N VAL A 82 -3.32 4.72 -16.45
CA VAL A 82 -3.22 3.32 -16.90
C VAL A 82 -2.76 2.42 -15.76
N PRO A 83 -3.13 1.13 -15.72
CA PRO A 83 -2.69 0.22 -14.67
C PRO A 83 -1.16 0.15 -14.50
N GLY A 84 -0.40 0.37 -15.58
CA GLY A 84 1.06 0.40 -15.57
C GLY A 84 1.68 1.57 -14.80
N ASP A 85 0.89 2.56 -14.38
CA ASP A 85 1.34 3.63 -13.49
C ASP A 85 1.65 3.14 -12.07
N ILE A 86 1.22 1.93 -11.72
CA ILE A 86 1.51 1.29 -10.43
C ILE A 86 2.39 0.06 -10.67
N THR A 87 3.50 -0.01 -9.94
CA THR A 87 4.34 -1.20 -9.85
C THR A 87 4.30 -1.75 -8.42
N ILE A 88 4.24 -3.07 -8.29
CA ILE A 88 4.25 -3.75 -6.99
C ILE A 88 5.41 -4.74 -7.01
N ASP A 89 6.31 -4.57 -6.04
CA ASP A 89 7.44 -5.47 -5.82
C ASP A 89 7.34 -6.08 -4.42
N PHE A 90 7.81 -7.32 -4.27
CA PHE A 90 7.86 -8.01 -2.98
C PHE A 90 9.29 -8.05 -2.44
N ASN A 91 9.53 -7.41 -1.30
CA ASN A 91 10.82 -7.39 -0.61
C ASN A 91 11.04 -8.68 0.18
N THR A 92 11.64 -9.67 -0.48
CA THR A 92 11.59 -11.07 -0.05
C THR A 92 12.92 -11.55 0.54
N ALA A 93 13.47 -10.75 1.47
CA ALA A 93 14.81 -10.95 2.04
C ALA A 93 15.05 -12.36 2.64
N TYR A 94 14.00 -13.06 3.09
CA TYR A 94 14.11 -14.36 3.74
C TYR A 94 13.49 -15.52 2.94
N ASN A 95 12.42 -15.27 2.19
CA ASN A 95 11.74 -16.24 1.35
C ASN A 95 11.39 -15.56 0.02
N PRO A 96 12.04 -15.92 -1.11
CA PRO A 96 11.74 -15.31 -2.39
C PRO A 96 10.25 -15.48 -2.70
N ASP A 97 9.57 -14.36 -2.88
CA ASP A 97 8.22 -14.23 -3.41
C ASP A 97 7.10 -14.83 -2.55
N GLY A 98 7.28 -15.04 -1.24
CA GLY A 98 6.21 -15.58 -0.41
C GLY A 98 6.54 -15.71 1.07
N PHE A 99 5.63 -16.34 1.83
CA PHE A 99 5.83 -16.63 3.25
C PHE A 99 5.50 -18.08 3.63
N ILE A 100 5.97 -18.48 4.82
CA ILE A 100 5.75 -19.83 5.38
C ILE A 100 5.19 -19.67 6.80
N PRO A 101 3.87 -19.83 7.01
CA PRO A 101 3.28 -19.62 8.32
C PRO A 101 3.61 -20.76 9.29
N GLY A 102 4.11 -20.42 10.47
CA GLY A 102 4.32 -21.36 11.58
C GLY A 102 3.09 -21.56 12.49
N GLY A 103 1.99 -20.85 12.22
CA GLY A 103 0.80 -20.83 13.08
C GLY A 103 -0.41 -20.22 12.39
N SER A 104 -1.48 -19.99 13.15
CA SER A 104 -2.77 -19.46 12.65
C SER A 104 -2.71 -18.00 12.17
N GLU A 105 -1.64 -17.31 12.52
CA GLU A 105 -1.38 -15.91 12.20
C GLU A 105 0.06 -15.78 11.73
N TYR A 106 0.29 -14.87 10.78
CA TYR A 106 1.61 -14.56 10.25
C TYR A 106 1.67 -13.08 9.87
N MET A 107 2.75 -12.41 10.25
CA MET A 107 3.06 -11.05 9.84
C MET A 107 4.35 -11.05 9.03
N ASP A 108 4.31 -10.43 7.85
CA ASP A 108 5.45 -10.20 6.99
C ASP A 108 5.72 -8.70 6.88
N ASP A 109 6.63 -8.21 7.71
CA ASP A 109 6.89 -6.78 7.88
C ASP A 109 7.61 -6.21 6.66
N GLY A 110 7.03 -5.14 6.09
CA GLY A 110 7.63 -4.36 5.01
C GLY A 110 7.85 -5.12 3.70
N VAL A 111 7.06 -6.17 3.45
CA VAL A 111 7.23 -7.06 2.30
C VAL A 111 6.66 -6.49 0.99
N ILE A 112 5.68 -5.58 1.01
CA ILE A 112 5.03 -5.06 -0.20
C ILE A 112 5.54 -3.65 -0.48
N ILE A 113 6.14 -3.43 -1.64
CA ILE A 113 6.55 -2.11 -2.12
C ILE A 113 5.62 -1.70 -3.25
N VAL A 114 4.81 -0.68 -3.02
CA VAL A 114 3.95 -0.07 -4.03
C VAL A 114 4.61 1.19 -4.54
N THR A 115 4.87 1.27 -5.84
CA THR A 115 5.49 2.44 -6.49
C THR A 115 4.52 3.05 -7.48
N MET A 116 4.34 4.37 -7.40
CA MET A 116 3.59 5.16 -8.38
C MET A 116 4.59 5.76 -9.37
N ASP A 117 4.34 5.58 -10.66
CA ASP A 117 5.18 6.14 -11.72
C ASP A 117 5.22 7.68 -11.63
N ALA A 118 6.36 8.27 -11.98
CA ALA A 118 6.55 9.72 -11.93
C ALA A 118 5.68 10.48 -12.96
N ASP A 119 5.31 9.81 -14.05
CA ASP A 119 4.44 10.34 -15.11
C ASP A 119 2.95 10.03 -14.84
N ALA A 120 2.62 9.36 -13.73
CA ALA A 120 1.24 9.06 -13.36
C ALA A 120 0.42 10.36 -13.23
N PRO A 121 -0.78 10.43 -13.84
CA PRO A 121 -1.53 11.67 -13.85
C PRO A 121 -2.09 12.02 -12.47
N VAL A 122 -2.06 13.30 -12.14
CA VAL A 122 -2.59 13.82 -10.87
C VAL A 122 -4.10 13.57 -10.76
N GLY A 123 -4.53 13.07 -9.61
CA GLY A 123 -5.92 12.69 -9.35
C GLY A 123 -6.29 11.28 -9.84
N ALA A 124 -5.34 10.52 -10.39
CA ALA A 124 -5.56 9.13 -10.74
C ALA A 124 -5.83 8.26 -9.51
N ARG A 125 -6.74 7.30 -9.68
CA ARG A 125 -7.17 6.38 -8.64
C ARG A 125 -7.07 4.96 -9.18
N TYR A 126 -6.48 4.08 -8.38
CA TYR A 126 -6.25 2.70 -8.74
C TYR A 126 -6.86 1.77 -7.69
N TYR A 127 -7.30 0.62 -8.14
CA TYR A 127 -7.66 -0.54 -7.34
C TYR A 127 -6.55 -1.57 -7.49
N ILE A 128 -6.15 -2.16 -6.37
CA ILE A 128 -5.07 -3.13 -6.31
C ILE A 128 -5.54 -4.30 -5.47
N GLU A 129 -5.27 -5.51 -5.96
CA GLU A 129 -5.57 -6.77 -5.31
C GLU A 129 -4.28 -7.62 -5.21
N ILE A 130 -3.91 -7.99 -3.98
CA ILE A 130 -2.73 -8.81 -3.68
C ILE A 130 -3.19 -10.12 -3.08
N GLY A 131 -2.73 -11.22 -3.67
CA GLY A 131 -2.95 -12.57 -3.18
C GLY A 131 -1.74 -13.14 -2.46
N ALA A 132 -1.99 -14.11 -1.58
CA ALA A 132 -1.03 -15.12 -1.19
C ALA A 132 -1.77 -16.40 -0.83
N GLY A 133 -1.30 -17.58 -1.24
CA GLY A 133 -1.80 -18.87 -0.75
C GLY A 133 -3.33 -19.11 -0.82
N GLY A 134 -4.09 -18.31 -1.58
CA GLY A 134 -5.56 -18.30 -1.62
C GLY A 134 -6.26 -17.19 -0.82
N GLY A 135 -5.55 -16.49 0.06
CA GLY A 135 -6.01 -15.27 0.74
C GLY A 135 -5.74 -14.02 -0.08
N VAL A 136 -6.73 -13.14 -0.20
CA VAL A 136 -6.66 -11.93 -1.03
C VAL A 136 -6.93 -10.69 -0.18
N VAL A 137 -6.17 -9.62 -0.41
CA VAL A 137 -6.41 -8.30 0.17
C VAL A 137 -6.54 -7.24 -0.92
N GLU A 138 -7.56 -6.39 -0.74
CA GLU A 138 -7.93 -5.34 -1.68
C GLU A 138 -7.66 -3.96 -1.09
N PHE A 139 -7.04 -3.07 -1.86
CA PHE A 139 -6.87 -1.68 -1.46
C PHE A 139 -6.93 -0.71 -2.64
N GLN A 140 -7.00 0.58 -2.33
CA GLN A 140 -7.02 1.65 -3.32
C GLN A 140 -5.83 2.57 -3.11
N THR A 141 -5.31 3.14 -4.20
CA THR A 141 -4.37 4.25 -4.16
C THR A 141 -4.89 5.44 -4.97
N ALA A 142 -4.58 6.65 -4.52
CA ALA A 142 -4.98 7.90 -5.15
C ALA A 142 -3.81 8.88 -5.23
N SER A 143 -3.53 9.38 -6.44
CA SER A 143 -2.47 10.37 -6.64
C SER A 143 -2.91 11.75 -6.14
N ARG A 144 -2.00 12.48 -5.51
CA ARG A 144 -2.19 13.87 -5.06
C ARG A 144 -1.01 14.74 -5.50
N THR A 145 -1.25 16.04 -5.56
CA THR A 145 -0.19 17.04 -5.63
C THR A 145 -0.18 17.81 -4.32
N ILE A 146 0.93 17.77 -3.57
CA ILE A 146 1.15 18.73 -2.50
C ILE A 146 1.81 19.97 -3.11
N GLU A 147 1.01 21.01 -3.38
CA GLU A 147 1.57 22.35 -3.52
C GLU A 147 2.10 22.76 -2.15
N ALA A 148 3.41 22.65 -1.94
CA ALA A 148 4.08 23.28 -0.81
C ALA A 148 3.85 24.79 -0.92
N ILE A 149 2.88 25.32 -0.16
CA ILE A 149 2.66 26.75 -0.05
C ILE A 149 4.00 27.32 0.44
N PRO A 150 4.70 28.17 -0.33
CA PRO A 150 5.90 28.82 0.15
C PRO A 150 5.49 29.58 1.39
N GLU A 151 6.12 29.28 2.53
CA GLU A 151 5.80 29.97 3.77
C GLU A 151 6.07 31.45 3.53
N PHE A 152 5.02 32.22 3.29
CA PHE A 152 5.19 33.64 3.01
C PHE A 152 5.82 34.28 4.26
N PRO A 153 6.66 35.33 4.12
CA PRO A 153 7.30 36.04 5.22
C PRO A 153 6.32 36.83 6.10
N THR A 154 5.11 36.33 6.34
CA THR A 154 4.05 36.92 7.16
C THR A 154 4.51 37.11 8.60
N ILE A 155 5.51 36.36 9.08
CA ILE A 155 6.17 36.61 10.37
C ILE A 155 7.35 37.60 10.22
N ALA A 156 8.05 37.62 9.09
CA ALA A 156 9.22 38.49 8.91
C ALA A 156 8.85 39.97 8.85
N LEU A 157 7.69 40.33 8.26
CA LEU A 157 7.28 41.73 8.14
C LEU A 157 6.89 42.37 9.49
N PRO A 158 6.09 41.72 10.37
CA PRO A 158 5.87 42.19 11.74
C PRO A 158 7.15 42.25 12.56
N VAL A 159 8.03 41.25 12.46
CA VAL A 159 9.28 41.18 13.23
C VAL A 159 10.25 42.30 12.81
N ALA A 160 10.44 42.52 11.51
CA ALA A 160 11.25 43.61 10.99
C ALA A 160 10.68 44.98 11.39
N ALA A 161 9.35 45.14 11.40
CA ALA A 161 8.71 46.37 11.85
C ALA A 161 8.96 46.64 13.35
N ILE A 162 8.85 45.61 14.20
CA ILE A 162 9.10 45.73 15.65
C ILE A 162 10.58 46.06 15.92
N ILE A 163 11.51 45.38 15.24
CA ILE A 163 12.95 45.64 15.37
C ILE A 163 13.28 47.04 14.87
N GLY A 164 12.73 47.45 13.72
CA GLY A 164 12.90 48.79 13.16
C GLY A 164 12.38 49.87 14.10
N LEU A 165 11.22 49.66 14.73
CA LEU A 165 10.65 50.59 15.71
C LEU A 165 11.51 50.69 16.97
N ALA A 166 12.04 49.57 17.47
CA ALA A 166 12.91 49.53 18.64
C ALA A 166 14.22 50.31 18.42
N PHE A 167 14.86 50.13 17.25
CA PHE A 167 16.05 50.89 16.86
C PHE A 167 15.76 52.39 16.71
N PHE A 168 14.62 52.74 16.12
CA PHE A 168 14.22 54.14 15.96
C PHE A 168 14.00 54.83 17.31
N ILE A 169 13.35 54.16 18.27
CA ILE A 169 13.11 54.70 19.62
C ILE A 169 14.41 54.79 20.44
N GLN A 170 15.31 53.81 20.34
CA GLN A 170 16.62 53.87 21.01
C GLN A 170 17.47 55.04 20.49
N ARG A 171 17.51 55.27 19.17
CA ARG A 171 18.28 56.38 18.59
C ARG A 171 17.81 57.74 19.08
N ARG A 172 16.49 57.96 19.22
CA ARG A 172 15.94 59.24 19.72
C ARG A 172 16.18 59.50 21.21
N LYS A 173 16.60 58.50 21.99
CA LYS A 173 16.95 58.67 23.42
C LYS A 173 18.43 59.03 23.63
N GLN A 174 19.26 58.90 22.60
CA GLN A 174 20.71 59.18 22.64
C GLN A 174 21.08 60.55 22.03
N GLU A 175 20.11 61.26 21.45
CA GLU A 175 20.15 62.70 21.14
C GLU A 175 19.43 63.49 22.24
#